data_AF-A0A975XQP4-F1
#
_entry.id   AF-A0A975XQP4-F1
#
_cell.length_a   1.000
_cell.length_b   1.000
_cell.length_c   1.000
_cell.angle_alpha   90.00
_cell.angle_beta   90.00
_cell.angle_gamma   90.00
#
_symmetry.space_group_name_H-M   'P 1'
#
loop_
_entity.id
_entity.type
_entity.pdbx_description
1 polymer ?
#
loop_
_entity_poly.entity_id
_entity_poly.type
_entity_poly.pdbx_seq_one_letter_code
_entity_poly.pdbx_strand_id
1 'polypeptide(L)' 'MLVVVYCIMSWIPVSNQLVGDLRGALHTIVHPYLGIFQRFMPPLSGVDFSPVIAILALNFLKRTILNIMVSML' A
#
# COMPACT_ATOMS: atom_id res chain seq x y z
N MET A 1 -10.94 -0.63 2.48
CA MET A 1 -9.97 -0.96 3.55
C MET A 1 -9.20 -2.26 3.32
N LEU A 2 -9.78 -3.31 2.72
CA LEU A 2 -9.06 -4.57 2.42
C LEU A 2 -7.77 -4.40 1.58
N VAL A 3 -7.77 -3.51 0.59
CA VAL A 3 -6.57 -3.20 -0.23
C VAL A 3 -5.42 -2.64 0.62
N VAL A 4 -5.74 -1.79 1.60
CA VAL A 4 -4.74 -1.19 2.50
C VAL A 4 -4.14 -2.26 3.41
N VAL A 5 -4.97 -3.15 3.95
CA VAL A 5 -4.53 -4.30 4.76
C VAL A 5 -3.63 -5.24 3.96
N TYR A 6 -4.01 -5.54 2.71
CA TYR A 6 -3.21 -6.35 1.80
C TYR A 6 -1.85 -5.70 1.48
N CYS A 7 -1.83 -4.39 1.24
CA CYS A 7 -0.59 -3.64 0.99
C CYS A 7 0.34 -3.65 2.22
N ILE A 8 -0.20 -3.48 3.43
CA ILE A 8 0.60 -3.53 4.66
C ILE A 8 1.16 -4.95 4.88
N MET A 9 0.35 -5.99 4.66
CA MET A 9 0.79 -7.40 4.72
C MET A 9 1.83 -7.75 3.64
N SER A 10 1.88 -7.02 2.53
CA SER A 10 2.89 -7.20 1.46
C SER A 10 4.30 -6.87 1.89
N TRP A 11 4.42 -5.96 2.84
CA TRP A 11 5.71 -5.43 3.25
C TRP A 11 6.43 -6.32 4.26
N ILE A 12 5.69 -7.16 4.98
CA ILE A 12 6.25 -8.05 6.00
C ILE A 12 6.58 -9.40 5.36
N PRO A 13 7.85 -9.86 5.39
CA PRO A 13 8.21 -11.17 4.87
C PRO A 13 7.50 -12.25 5.70
N VAL A 14 6.67 -13.02 5.02
CA VAL A 14 5.82 -14.03 5.67
C VAL A 14 6.61 -15.32 5.82
N SER A 15 6.96 -15.68 7.06
CA SER A 15 7.61 -16.96 7.38
C SER A 15 6.60 -18.08 7.71
N ASN A 16 5.36 -17.71 8.06
CA ASN A 16 4.31 -18.63 8.46
C ASN A 16 3.36 -18.97 7.31
N GLN A 17 3.18 -20.26 7.06
CA GLN A 17 2.33 -20.77 5.97
C GLN A 17 0.86 -20.31 6.06
N LEU A 18 0.32 -20.25 7.29
CA LEU A 18 -1.04 -19.73 7.56
C LEU A 18 -1.24 -18.28 7.09
N VAL A 19 -0.21 -17.44 7.25
CA VAL A 19 -0.29 -16.03 6.84
C VAL A 19 -0.14 -15.91 5.32
N GLY A 20 0.60 -16.81 4.68
CA GLY A 20 0.69 -16.92 3.22
C GLY A 20 -0.65 -17.29 2.57
N ASP A 21 -1.33 -18.29 3.12
CA ASP A 21 -2.66 -18.71 2.65
C ASP A 21 -3.71 -17.59 2.81
N LEU A 22 -3.70 -16.90 3.95
CA LEU A 22 -4.56 -15.75 4.18
C LEU A 22 -4.30 -14.65 3.14
N ARG A 23 -3.03 -14.40 2.83
CA ARG A 23 -2.61 -13.39 1.86
C ARG A 23 -3.05 -13.74 0.44
N GLY A 24 -3.00 -15.03 0.07
CA GLY A 24 -3.54 -15.54 -1.20
C GLY A 24 -5.05 -15.41 -1.30
N ALA A 25 -5.78 -15.73 -0.22
CA ALA A 25 -7.22 -15.55 -0.15
C ALA A 25 -7.63 -14.07 -0.27
N LEU A 26 -6.94 -13.18 0.46
CA LEU A 26 -7.14 -11.73 0.31
C LEU A 26 -6.83 -11.30 -1.12
N HIS A 27 -5.71 -11.73 -1.70
CA HIS A 27 -5.34 -11.39 -3.07
C HIS A 27 -6.47 -11.70 -4.04
N THR A 28 -7.06 -12.89 -4.00
CA THR A 28 -8.19 -13.27 -4.87
C THR A 28 -9.38 -12.33 -4.74
N ILE A 29 -9.67 -11.83 -3.53
CA ILE A 29 -10.78 -10.90 -3.27
C ILE A 29 -10.46 -9.49 -3.78
N VAL A 30 -9.22 -9.00 -3.58
CA VAL A 30 -8.82 -7.68 -4.07
C VAL A 30 -8.35 -7.65 -5.52
N HIS A 31 -8.10 -8.81 -6.15
CA HIS A 31 -7.63 -8.94 -7.53
C HIS A 31 -8.48 -8.21 -8.59
N PRO A 32 -9.83 -8.26 -8.60
CA PRO A 32 -10.62 -7.51 -9.59
C PRO A 32 -10.44 -5.99 -9.47
N TYR A 33 -10.13 -5.50 -8.27
CA TYR A 33 -9.87 -4.08 -8.02
C TYR A 33 -8.41 -3.74 -8.34
N LEU A 34 -7.48 -4.54 -7.83
CA LEU A 34 -6.04 -4.40 -8.07
C LEU A 34 -5.69 -4.57 -9.54
N GLY A 35 -6.35 -5.43 -10.30
CA GLY A 35 -6.09 -5.66 -11.72
C GLY A 35 -6.29 -4.41 -12.59
N ILE A 36 -7.20 -3.52 -12.20
CA ILE A 36 -7.41 -2.23 -12.88
C ILE A 36 -6.20 -1.30 -12.65
N PHE A 37 -5.67 -1.27 -11.43
CA PHE A 37 -4.52 -0.44 -11.05
C PHE A 37 -3.17 -1.05 -11.45
N GLN A 38 -3.05 -2.38 -11.44
CA GLN A 38 -1.88 -3.13 -11.88
C GLN A 38 -1.60 -2.95 -13.37
N ARG A 39 -2.62 -2.59 -14.15
CA ARG A 39 -2.46 -2.21 -15.56
C ARG A 39 -1.67 -0.91 -15.74
N PHE A 40 -1.68 -0.03 -14.73
CA PHE A 40 -0.91 1.21 -14.70
C PHE A 40 0.39 1.10 -13.92
N MET A 41 0.44 0.23 -12.90
CA MET A 41 1.63 -0.03 -12.08
C MET A 41 1.86 -1.53 -11.98
N PRO A 42 2.70 -2.13 -12.84
CA PRO A 42 3.05 -3.53 -12.70
C PRO A 42 3.73 -3.76 -11.33
N PRO A 43 3.43 -4.87 -10.65
CA PRO A 43 4.08 -5.21 -9.38
C PRO A 43 5.57 -5.45 -9.63
N LEU A 44 6.41 -4.46 -9.32
CA LEU A 44 7.86 -4.61 -9.36
C LEU A 44 8.26 -5.60 -8.26
N SER A 45 8.58 -6.84 -8.64
CA SER A 45 9.25 -7.83 -7.78
C SER A 45 8.45 -8.46 -6.64
N GLY A 46 7.12 -8.60 -6.74
CA GLY A 46 6.33 -9.33 -5.73
C GLY A 46 6.27 -8.67 -4.34
N VAL A 47 6.82 -7.47 -4.21
CA VAL A 47 6.77 -6.59 -3.04
C VAL A 47 6.01 -5.34 -3.47
N ASP A 48 4.87 -5.07 -2.84
CA ASP A 48 4.12 -3.85 -3.15
C ASP A 48 4.91 -2.65 -2.61
N PHE A 49 5.33 -1.74 -3.50
CA PHE A 49 5.92 -0.44 -3.12
C PHE A 49 4.86 0.60 -2.70
N SER A 50 3.57 0.25 -2.79
CA SER A 50 2.44 1.04 -2.31
C SER A 50 2.61 1.60 -0.88
N PRO A 51 3.13 0.85 0.11
CA PRO A 51 3.35 1.37 1.47
C PRO A 51 4.42 2.46 1.52
N VAL A 52 5.49 2.32 0.75
CA VAL A 52 6.56 3.32 0.65
C VAL A 52 6.00 4.62 0.05
N ILE A 53 5.21 4.51 -1.02
CA ILE A 53 4.54 5.65 -1.65
C ILE A 53 3.52 6.29 -0.69
N ALA A 54 2.77 5.49 0.08
CA ALA A 54 1.82 5.99 1.06
C ALA A 54 2.50 6.77 2.19
N ILE A 55 3.63 6.27 2.72
CA ILE A 55 4.44 6.98 3.72
C ILE A 55 5.04 8.26 3.11
N LEU A 56 5.50 8.21 1.86
CA LEU A 56 6.04 9.37 1.16
C LEU A 56 4.97 10.45 0.95
N ALA A 57 3.78 10.05 0.50
CA ALA A 57 2.62 10.93 0.30
C ALA A 57 2.12 11.52 1.62
N LEU A 58 2.07 10.73 2.70
CA LEU A 58 1.69 11.22 4.03
C LEU A 58 2.68 12.25 4.58
N ASN A 59 3.98 11.99 4.42
CA ASN A 59 5.02 12.95 4.79
C ASN A 59 4.94 14.23 3.96
N PHE A 60 4.68 14.10 2.66
CA PHE A 60 4.50 15.25 1.77
C PHE A 60 3.28 16.07 2.17
N LEU A 61 2.14 15.42 2.42
CA LEU A 61 0.90 16.08 2.85
C LEU A 61 1.07 16.77 4.20
N LYS A 62 1.71 16.11 5.18
CA LYS A 62 2.01 16.70 6.49
C LYS A 62 2.86 17.96 6.35
N ARG A 63 3.89 17.91 5.50
CA ARG A 63 4.78 19.05 5.27
C ARG A 63 4.08 20.20 4.55
N THR A 64 3.25 19.91 3.56
CA THR A 64 2.43 20.91 2.86
C THR A 64 1.43 21.57 3.80
N ILE A 65 0.72 20.79 4.63
CA ILE A 65 -0.24 21.33 5.61
C ILE A 65 0.48 22.22 6.63
N LEU A 66 1.60 21.77 7.19
CA LEU A 66 2.38 22.56 8.15
C LEU A 66 2.90 23.86 7.52
N ASN A 67 3.42 23.81 6.30
CA ASN A 67 3.88 25.01 5.59
C ASN A 67 2.73 25.99 5.35
N ILE A 68 1.55 25.51 4.99
CA ILE A 68 0.36 26.36 4.80
C ILE A 68 -0.04 27.00 6.13
N MET A 69 -0.11 26.23 7.22
CA MET A 69 -0.47 26.78 8.54
C MET A 69 0.55 27.80 9.05
N VAL A 70 1.85 27.55 8.86
CA VAL A 70 2.92 28.49 9.21
C VAL A 70 2.88 29.74 8.33
N SER A 71 2.56 29.60 7.05
CA SER A 71 2.42 30.74 6.13
C SER A 71 1.19 31.60 6.45
N MET A 72 0.21 31.09 7.19
CA MET A 72 -0.97 31.83 7.62
C MET A 72 -0.80 32.51 9.00
N LEU A 73 0.33 32.27 9.68
CA LEU A 73 0.67 32.85 10.98
C LEU A 73 1.62 34.04 10.80
#